data_AF-A0A9X0QHL6-F1
#
_entry.id   AF-A0A9X0QHL6-F1
#
_cell.length_a   1.000
_cell.length_b   1.000
_cell.length_c   1.000
_cell.angle_alpha   90.00
_cell.angle_beta   90.00
_cell.angle_gamma   90.00
#
_symmetry.space_group_name_H-M   'P 1'
#
loop_
_entity.id
_entity.type
_entity.pdbx_description
1 polymer ?
#
loop_
_entity_poly.entity_id
_entity_poly.type
_entity_poly.pdbx_seq_one_letter_code
_entity_poly.pdbx_strand_id
1 'polypeptide(L)' 'MAQLSLPRFPRKLNVDGTWNSICVRCFQTIAANKLEVETEEIENDHVCASSPLSQRSVRASLSSSR' A
#
# COMPACT_ATOMS: atom_id res chain seq x y z
N MET A 1 -14.16 16.47 18.48
CA MET A 1 -13.04 16.28 17.54
C MET A 1 -13.38 15.06 16.69
N ALA A 2 -13.60 15.22 15.39
CA ALA A 2 -13.91 14.08 14.54
C ALA A 2 -12.62 13.27 14.31
N GLN A 3 -12.57 12.04 14.80
CA GLN A 3 -11.53 11.09 14.37
C GLN A 3 -11.79 10.76 12.90
N LEU A 4 -11.00 11.34 12.00
CA LEU A 4 -10.94 10.91 10.61
C LEU A 4 -10.27 9.53 10.60
N SER A 5 -11.06 8.47 10.67
CA SER A 5 -10.59 7.11 10.44
C SER A 5 -10.14 7.02 8.99
N LEU A 6 -8.84 7.17 8.74
CA LEU A 6 -8.28 6.99 7.41
C LEU A 6 -8.60 5.57 6.94
N PRO A 7 -9.11 5.41 5.70
CA PRO A 7 -9.35 4.09 5.14
C PRO A 7 -8.03 3.31 5.11
N ARG A 8 -8.09 1.99 5.38
CA ARG A 8 -6.92 1.10 5.30
C ARG A 8 -6.27 1.12 3.90
N PHE A 9 -7.08 1.45 2.90
CA PHE A 9 -6.75 1.45 1.50
C PHE A 9 -7.27 2.72 0.83
N PRO A 10 -6.56 3.85 0.92
CA PRO A 10 -6.91 5.04 0.18
C PRO A 10 -6.92 4.75 -1.32
N ARG A 11 -8.05 5.05 -1.97
CA ARG A 11 -8.23 4.91 -3.41
C ARG A 11 -8.00 6.24 -4.12
N LYS A 12 -7.35 6.18 -5.27
CA LYS A 12 -7.19 7.31 -6.19
C LYS A 12 -7.75 6.92 -7.55
N LEU A 13 -8.72 7.68 -8.05
CA LEU A 13 -9.15 7.58 -9.44
C LEU A 13 -8.16 8.36 -10.32
N ASN A 14 -7.60 7.68 -11.31
CA ASN A 14 -6.75 8.30 -12.31
C ASN A 14 -7.59 8.85 -13.47
N VAL A 15 -6.97 9.72 -14.28
CA VAL A 15 -7.63 10.38 -15.42
C VAL A 15 -8.10 9.39 -16.48
N ASP A 16 -7.43 8.24 -16.61
CA ASP A 16 -7.79 7.12 -17.49
C ASP A 16 -8.93 6.23 -16.94
N GLY A 17 -9.51 6.61 -15.80
CA GLY A 17 -10.64 5.92 -15.16
C GLY A 17 -10.24 4.71 -14.31
N THR A 18 -8.94 4.50 -14.08
CA THR A 18 -8.43 3.39 -13.27
C THR A 18 -8.32 3.81 -11.80
N TRP A 19 -8.81 2.96 -10.90
CA TRP A 19 -8.67 3.08 -9.46
C TRP A 19 -7.37 2.44 -8.99
N ASN A 20 -6.52 3.24 -8.36
CA ASN A 20 -5.36 2.77 -7.63
C ASN A 20 -5.69 2.68 -6.15
N SER A 21 -5.49 1.51 -5.55
CA SER A 21 -5.64 1.30 -4.11
C SER A 21 -4.26 1.13 -3.46
N ILE A 22 -3.97 1.93 -2.43
CA ILE A 22 -2.66 1.95 -1.76
C ILE A 22 -2.81 1.42 -0.34
N CYS A 23 -2.03 0.42 0.06
CA CYS A 23 -2.05 -0.05 1.43
C CYS A 23 -1.22 0.87 2.35
N VAL A 24 -1.83 1.41 3.40
CA VAL A 24 -1.13 2.31 4.36
C VAL A 24 -0.12 1.60 5.25
N ARG A 25 -0.12 0.25 5.28
CA ARG A 25 0.83 -0.54 6.09
C ARG A 25 2.11 -0.84 5.33
N CYS A 26 2.00 -1.24 4.06
CA CYS A 26 3.16 -1.63 3.26
C CYS A 26 3.60 -0.56 2.24
N PHE A 27 2.78 0.48 2.04
CA PHE A 27 2.97 1.59 1.11
C PHE A 27 3.09 1.15 -0.35
N GLN A 28 2.51 0.00 -0.69
CA GLN A 28 2.43 -0.50 -2.06
C GLN A 28 1.06 -0.22 -2.66
N THR A 29 1.04 0.02 -3.97
CA THR A 29 -0.20 -0.04 -4.76
C THR A 29 -0.60 -1.50 -4.88
N ILE A 30 -1.74 -1.88 -4.29
CA ILE A 30 -2.20 -3.26 -4.23
C ILE A 30 -3.20 -3.60 -5.34
N ALA A 31 -3.89 -2.59 -5.87
CA ALA A 31 -4.81 -2.74 -7.00
C ALA A 31 -4.70 -1.53 -7.94
N ALA A 32 -4.90 -1.77 -9.24
CA ALA A 32 -4.89 -0.77 -10.30
C ALA A 32 -5.90 -1.18 -11.40
N ASN A 33 -7.19 -1.11 -11.09
CA ASN A 33 -8.26 -1.65 -11.93
C ASN A 33 -9.30 -0.59 -12.27
N LYS A 34 -10.06 -0.77 -13.37
CA LYS A 34 -11.12 0.17 -13.77
C LYS A 34 -12.41 -0.02 -12.98
N LEU A 35 -12.65 -1.22 -12.45
CA LEU A 35 -13.83 -1.52 -11.65
C LEU A 35 -13.53 -1.41 -10.16
N GLU A 36 -14.42 -0.72 -9.46
CA GLU A 36 -14.34 -0.53 -8.02
C GLU A 36 -14.54 -1.87 -7.27
N VAL A 37 -15.42 -2.74 -7.77
CA VAL A 37 -15.68 -4.08 -7.19
C VAL A 37 -14.44 -4.95 -7.20
N GLU A 38 -13.72 -5.03 -8.33
CA GLU A 38 -12.47 -5.78 -8.41
C GLU A 38 -11.40 -5.21 -7.46
N THR A 39 -11.42 -3.88 -7.27
CA THR A 39 -10.52 -3.20 -6.33
C THR A 39 -10.82 -3.59 -4.88
N GLU A 40 -12.10 -3.74 -4.52
CA GLU A 40 -12.57 -4.18 -3.20
C GLU A 40 -12.18 -5.62 -2.87
N GLU A 41 -12.31 -6.52 -3.83
CA GLU A 41 -11.91 -7.91 -3.65
C GLU A 41 -10.41 -8.03 -3.37
N ILE A 42 -9.58 -7.31 -4.13
CA ILE A 42 -8.13 -7.28 -3.92
C ILE A 42 -7.77 -6.64 -2.58
N GLU A 43 -8.49 -5.61 -2.14
CA GLU A 43 -8.31 -5.00 -0.82
C GLU A 43 -8.62 -5.98 0.33
N ASN A 44 -9.65 -6.81 0.18
CA ASN A 44 -10.01 -7.83 1.17
C ASN A 44 -8.97 -8.96 1.24
N ASP A 45 -8.43 -9.37 0.09
CA ASP A 45 -7.42 -10.42 0.01
C ASP A 45 -6.00 -9.93 0.29
N HIS A 46 -5.79 -8.62 0.49
CA HIS A 46 -4.46 -8.06 0.68
C HIS A 46 -3.86 -8.40 2.04
N VAL A 47 -2.85 -9.28 2.02
CA VAL A 47 -1.94 -9.51 3.13
C VAL A 47 -0.63 -8.79 2.89
N CYS A 48 -0.23 -7.93 3.83
CA CYS A 48 1.04 -7.24 3.74
C CYS A 48 2.20 -8.22 3.87
N ALA A 49 2.88 -8.53 2.76
CA ALA A 49 4.26 -8.96 2.83
C ALA A 49 5.07 -7.84 3.51
N SER A 50 5.99 -8.20 4.41
CA SER A 50 6.85 -7.24 5.13
C SER A 50 7.33 -6.13 4.20
N SER A 51 6.98 -4.87 4.50
CA SER A 51 7.27 -3.76 3.58
C SER A 51 8.76 -3.66 3.31
N PRO A 52 9.20 -3.46 2.05
CA PRO A 52 10.61 -3.19 1.76
C PRO A 52 11.14 -1.94 2.49
N LEU A 53 10.26 -1.02 2.91
CA LEU A 53 10.62 0.10 3.79
C LEU A 53 10.93 -0.32 5.23
N SER A 54 10.32 -1.41 5.71
CA SER A 54 10.63 -2.02 7.01
C SER A 54 12.01 -2.70 7.01
N GLN A 55 12.50 -3.13 5.84
CA GLN A 55 13.79 -3.82 5.71
C GLN A 55 15.00 -2.88 5.57
N ARG A 56 14.78 -1.59 5.27
CA ARG A 56 15.88 -0.63 5.04
C ARG A 56 16.69 -0.33 6.31
N SER A 57 16.09 -0.47 7.49
CA SER A 57 16.75 -0.25 8.79
C SER A 57 17.76 -1.34 9.16
N VAL A 58 17.76 -2.51 8.50
CA VAL A 58 18.67 -3.62 8.87
C VAL A 58 19.94 -3.65 8.02
N ARG A 59 19.92 -3.09 6.80
CA ARG A 59 21.06 -3.15 5.88
C ARG A 59 22.11 -2.05 6.07
N ALA A 60 21.81 -0.99 6.82
CA ALA A 60 22.77 0.09 7.05
C ALA A 60 23.91 -0.28 8.03
N SER A 61 23.79 -1.40 8.76
CA SER A 61 24.73 -1.78 9.82
C SER A 61 25.85 -2.74 9.39
N LEU A 62 25.84 -3.23 8.14
CA LEU A 62 26.75 -4.32 7.71
C LEU A 62 27.82 -3.90 6.69
N SER A 63 27.94 -2.61 6.36
CA SER A 63 28.96 -2.13 5.40
C SER A 63 30.17 -1.44 6.04
N SER A 64 30.35 -1.51 7.36
CA SER A 64 31.50 -0.92 8.06
C SER A 64 32.35 -1.98 8.76
N SER A 65 32.88 -2.93 8.00
CA SER A 65 34.06 -3.72 8.40
C SER A 65 34.91 -3.94 7.14
N ARG A 66 35.78 -2.98 6.85
CA ARG A 66 37.00 -3.20 6.05
C ARG A 66 38.17 -3.22 7.01
#